data_AF-A0A494VLT3-F1
#
_entry.id   AF-A0A494VLT3-F1
#
_cell.length_a   1.000
_cell.length_b   1.000
_cell.length_c   1.000
_cell.angle_alpha   90.00
_cell.angle_beta   90.00
_cell.angle_gamma   90.00
#
_symmetry.space_group_name_H-M   'P 1'
#
loop_
_entity.id
_entity.type
_entity.pdbx_description
1 polymer ?
#
loop_
_entity_poly.entity_id
_entity_poly.type
_entity_poly.pdbx_seq_one_letter_code
_entity_poly.pdbx_strand_id
1 'polypeptide(L)'
;MKPVFKLSLIFLICLSACGAFAQRGYTPDVARAIGNSDMQWQSQMSGLRMLGMRGGDITYNFKYTFTVTMADGTTKEVNSKIYVDTSLHKNYLLFVDKSLPKTDSNRNQKIFPEQTKEISRNVALISGNIKKADFATPPRYYRGIAKDSCWMFKVISGSINAYSFLSEEDGQMFNPSTIVAIQLNDGAIVKFNEENLKQMVGDDIDALEIIQRKNYMRAIKKFNRNREKEKK
;
A
#
# COMPACT_ATOMS: atom_id res chain seq x y z
N MET A 1 63.60 0.44 43.31
CA MET A 1 63.27 1.70 42.59
C MET A 1 63.12 1.33 41.12
N LYS A 2 62.03 1.50 40.37
CA LYS A 2 60.79 2.28 40.44
C LYS A 2 59.66 1.50 39.71
N PRO A 3 58.38 1.82 39.93
CA PRO A 3 57.23 1.04 39.47
C PRO A 3 56.78 1.48 38.07
N VAL A 4 56.80 0.59 37.07
CA VAL A 4 56.26 0.86 35.72
C VAL A 4 55.05 -0.02 35.39
N PHE A 5 54.73 -1.01 36.22
CA PHE A 5 53.78 -2.07 35.87
C PHE A 5 52.32 -1.86 36.33
N LYS A 6 51.95 -0.68 36.84
CA LYS A 6 50.57 -0.45 37.34
C LYS A 6 49.67 0.40 36.44
N LEU A 7 50.17 1.01 35.37
CA LEU A 7 49.33 1.83 34.47
C LEU A 7 48.75 1.08 33.27
N SER A 8 49.25 -0.11 32.94
CA SER A 8 48.80 -0.82 31.73
C SER A 8 47.50 -1.62 31.91
N LEU A 9 47.05 -1.83 33.15
CA LEU A 9 45.81 -2.60 33.43
C LEU A 9 44.55 -1.73 33.41
N ILE A 10 44.67 -0.41 33.61
CA ILE A 10 43.52 0.50 33.62
C ILE A 10 43.08 0.86 32.19
N PHE A 11 43.99 0.84 31.21
CA PHE A 11 43.66 1.19 29.83
C PHE A 11 42.90 0.07 29.08
N LEU A 12 43.01 -1.19 29.53
CA LEU A 12 42.31 -2.32 28.90
C LEU A 12 40.84 -2.44 29.35
N ILE A 13 40.45 -1.77 30.44
CA ILE A 13 39.08 -1.83 30.99
C ILE A 13 38.18 -0.73 30.37
N CYS A 14 38.74 0.33 29.78
CA CYS A 14 37.94 1.39 29.16
C CYS A 14 37.51 1.12 27.71
N LEU A 15 38.06 0.09 27.04
CA LEU A 15 37.70 -0.22 25.64
C LEU A 15 36.52 -1.19 25.48
N SER A 16 35.97 -1.72 26.57
CA SER A 16 34.77 -2.59 26.57
C SER A 16 33.46 -1.85 26.87
N ALA A 17 33.48 -0.52 27.06
CA ALA A 17 32.29 0.27 27.38
C ALA A 17 31.51 0.82 26.15
N CYS A 18 31.97 0.59 24.92
CA CYS A 18 31.34 1.10 23.69
C CYS A 18 30.66 0.02 22.83
N GLY A 19 30.07 -1.00 23.46
CA GLY A 19 29.49 -2.15 22.75
C GLY A 19 28.14 -2.60 23.27
N ALA A 20 27.16 -1.70 23.43
CA ALA A 20 25.78 -2.11 23.70
C ALA A 20 24.76 -1.06 23.22
N PHE A 21 24.84 -0.64 21.96
CA PHE A 21 23.67 -0.05 21.30
C PHE A 21 22.66 -1.16 21.01
N ALA A 22 21.76 -1.36 21.96
CA ALA A 22 20.35 -1.68 21.79
C ALA A 22 19.95 -2.40 20.48
N GLN A 23 20.11 -3.72 20.45
CA GLN A 23 19.02 -4.54 19.88
C GLN A 23 17.88 -4.49 20.90
N ARG A 24 17.07 -3.42 20.86
CA ARG A 24 15.74 -3.42 21.46
C ARG A 24 14.92 -4.44 20.68
N GLY A 25 15.08 -5.70 21.06
CA GLY A 25 14.19 -6.77 20.65
C GLY A 25 12.79 -6.35 21.03
N TYR A 26 11.95 -6.19 20.02
CA TYR A 26 10.51 -6.06 20.19
C TYR A 26 10.07 -7.13 21.20
N THR A 27 9.42 -6.69 22.28
CA THR A 27 8.86 -7.65 23.23
C THR A 27 7.92 -8.59 22.48
N PRO A 28 7.84 -9.88 22.87
CA PRO A 28 6.96 -10.85 22.22
C PRO A 28 5.50 -10.36 22.09
N ASP A 29 5.09 -9.46 22.99
CA ASP A 29 3.77 -8.86 23.00
C ASP A 29 3.56 -7.80 21.90
N VAL A 30 4.61 -7.05 21.52
CA VAL A 30 4.53 -6.11 20.37
C VAL A 30 4.55 -6.90 19.06
N ALA A 31 5.32 -7.98 18.97
CA ALA A 31 5.29 -8.87 17.81
C ALA A 31 3.92 -9.58 17.64
N ARG A 32 3.28 -9.97 18.74
CA ARG A 32 1.90 -10.51 18.73
C ARG A 32 0.84 -9.46 18.39
N ALA A 33 1.00 -8.22 18.83
CA ALA A 33 0.08 -7.14 18.49
C ALA A 33 0.11 -6.84 16.97
N ILE A 34 1.29 -6.87 16.35
CA ILE A 34 1.46 -6.71 14.90
C ILE A 34 0.90 -7.92 14.13
N GLY A 35 1.19 -9.15 14.57
CA GLY A 35 0.66 -10.36 13.94
C GLY A 35 -0.87 -10.52 14.05
N ASN A 36 -1.48 -10.00 15.13
CA ASN A 36 -2.94 -10.00 15.29
C ASN A 36 -3.63 -8.95 14.41
N SER A 37 -2.99 -7.81 14.14
CA SER A 37 -3.51 -6.86 13.15
C SER A 37 -3.51 -7.44 11.73
N ASP A 38 -2.54 -8.29 11.39
CA ASP A 38 -2.42 -8.91 10.06
C ASP A 38 -3.52 -9.97 9.82
N MET A 39 -3.82 -10.80 10.81
CA MET A 39 -4.90 -11.79 10.71
C MET A 39 -6.30 -11.15 10.57
N GLN A 40 -6.55 -10.04 11.27
CA GLN A 40 -7.82 -9.32 11.14
C GLN A 40 -7.97 -8.64 9.77
N TRP A 41 -6.87 -8.21 9.16
CA TRP A 41 -6.84 -7.77 7.77
C TRP A 41 -7.24 -8.88 6.80
N GLN A 42 -6.75 -10.09 7.05
CA GLN A 42 -6.97 -11.27 6.23
C GLN A 42 -8.43 -11.75 6.23
N SER A 43 -9.11 -11.72 7.38
CA SER A 43 -10.52 -12.13 7.48
C SER A 43 -11.50 -11.17 6.80
N GLN A 44 -11.19 -9.87 6.80
CA GLN A 44 -12.07 -8.86 6.19
C GLN A 44 -11.89 -8.75 4.67
N MET A 45 -10.72 -9.06 4.11
CA MET A 45 -10.56 -9.24 2.65
C MET A 45 -11.50 -10.33 2.11
N SER A 46 -11.74 -11.39 2.89
CA SER A 46 -12.73 -12.42 2.56
C SER A 46 -14.17 -11.94 2.76
N GLY A 47 -14.43 -11.12 3.78
CA GLY A 47 -15.75 -10.52 4.02
C GLY A 47 -16.18 -9.51 2.95
N LEU A 48 -15.25 -8.69 2.44
CA LEU A 48 -15.51 -7.71 1.38
C LEU A 48 -15.89 -8.39 0.04
N ARG A 49 -15.48 -9.64 -0.17
CA ARG A 49 -15.85 -10.43 -1.36
C ARG A 49 -17.30 -10.91 -1.36
N MET A 50 -17.90 -11.14 -0.20
CA MET A 50 -19.30 -11.57 -0.11
C MET A 50 -20.28 -10.41 -0.36
N LEU A 51 -19.88 -9.16 -0.10
CA LEU A 51 -20.69 -7.98 -0.38
C LEU A 51 -20.75 -7.62 -1.88
N GLY A 52 -19.73 -7.99 -2.66
CA GLY A 52 -19.67 -7.73 -4.11
C GLY A 52 -20.55 -8.65 -4.98
N MET A 53 -21.11 -9.73 -4.43
CA MET A 53 -21.93 -10.67 -5.23
C MET A 53 -23.43 -10.36 -5.26
N ARG A 54 -23.92 -9.39 -4.47
CA ARG A 54 -25.38 -9.17 -4.30
C ARG A 54 -25.97 -7.94 -4.99
N GLY A 55 -25.17 -7.17 -5.73
CA GLY A 55 -25.70 -6.05 -6.51
C GLY A 55 -24.65 -5.38 -7.39
N GLY A 56 -24.62 -5.77 -8.67
CA GLY A 56 -24.31 -4.92 -9.84
C GLY A 56 -22.97 -4.19 -9.98
N ASP A 57 -22.15 -4.04 -8.94
CA ASP A 57 -20.94 -3.22 -9.00
C ASP A 57 -19.81 -3.97 -9.72
N ILE A 58 -19.69 -3.72 -11.02
CA ILE A 58 -18.60 -4.21 -11.85
C ILE A 58 -17.29 -3.68 -11.29
N THR A 59 -16.49 -4.57 -10.70
CA THR A 59 -15.13 -4.22 -10.29
C THR A 59 -14.23 -4.24 -11.51
N TYR A 60 -13.80 -3.07 -11.95
CA TYR A 60 -12.85 -2.93 -13.04
C TYR A 60 -11.44 -3.24 -12.52
N ASN A 61 -10.81 -4.24 -13.12
CA ASN A 61 -9.44 -4.65 -12.84
C ASN A 61 -8.73 -4.83 -14.18
N PHE A 62 -8.25 -3.71 -14.71
CA PHE A 62 -7.66 -3.65 -16.04
C PHE A 62 -6.28 -4.30 -16.06
N LYS A 63 -5.88 -4.74 -17.25
CA LYS A 63 -4.53 -5.27 -17.47
C LYS A 63 -3.60 -4.11 -17.76
N TYR A 64 -2.51 -3.99 -17.02
CA TYR A 64 -1.50 -2.95 -17.22
C TYR A 64 -0.11 -3.57 -17.34
N THR A 65 0.83 -2.79 -17.88
CA THR A 65 2.27 -3.08 -17.76
C THR A 65 2.78 -2.38 -16.51
N PHE A 66 3.14 -3.17 -15.51
CA PHE A 66 3.71 -2.71 -14.26
C PHE A 66 5.23 -2.82 -14.30
N THR A 67 5.91 -1.81 -13.78
CA THR A 67 7.31 -1.89 -13.37
C THR A 67 7.33 -2.25 -11.89
N VAL A 68 7.83 -3.44 -11.58
CA VAL A 68 7.88 -4.00 -10.23
C VAL A 68 9.31 -3.97 -9.74
N THR A 69 9.56 -3.30 -8.61
CA THR A 69 10.85 -3.31 -7.93
C THR A 69 10.82 -4.40 -6.87
N MET A 70 11.60 -5.47 -7.06
CA MET A 70 11.69 -6.62 -6.17
C MET A 70 12.39 -6.26 -4.84
N ALA A 71 12.24 -7.10 -3.82
CA ALA A 71 12.86 -6.92 -2.50
C ALA A 71 14.40 -6.87 -2.55
N ASP A 72 15.02 -7.54 -3.52
CA ASP A 72 16.47 -7.49 -3.78
C ASP A 72 16.91 -6.22 -4.54
N GLY A 73 15.98 -5.37 -4.97
CA GLY A 73 16.25 -4.15 -5.74
C GLY A 73 16.26 -4.34 -7.25
N THR A 74 16.13 -5.56 -7.77
CA THR A 74 15.97 -5.80 -9.21
C THR A 74 14.60 -5.32 -9.69
N THR A 75 14.49 -4.97 -10.97
CA THR A 75 13.24 -4.51 -11.57
C THR A 75 12.74 -5.48 -12.63
N LYS A 76 11.42 -5.72 -12.67
CA LYS A 76 10.75 -6.53 -13.68
C LYS A 76 9.58 -5.79 -14.31
N GLU A 77 9.42 -5.92 -15.63
CA GLU A 77 8.19 -5.50 -16.30
C GLU A 77 7.18 -6.65 -16.35
N VAL A 78 5.96 -6.39 -15.88
CA VAL A 78 4.92 -7.41 -15.70
C VAL A 78 3.62 -6.92 -16.32
N ASN A 79 3.22 -7.51 -17.45
CA ASN A 79 1.95 -7.22 -18.10
C ASN A 79 0.84 -8.12 -17.55
N SER A 80 0.09 -7.63 -16.57
CA SER A 80 -0.84 -8.44 -15.80
C SER A 80 -2.02 -7.64 -15.25
N LYS A 81 -3.02 -8.36 -14.72
CA LYS A 81 -4.02 -7.81 -13.81
C LYS A 81 -3.54 -8.04 -12.38
N ILE A 82 -4.13 -7.35 -11.41
CA ILE A 82 -3.90 -7.68 -10.00
C ILE A 82 -4.87 -8.81 -9.63
N TYR A 83 -4.37 -10.04 -9.57
CA TYR A 83 -5.16 -11.20 -9.16
C TYR A 83 -5.20 -11.29 -7.65
N VAL A 84 -6.13 -12.10 -7.15
CA VAL A 84 -6.21 -12.42 -5.73
C VAL A 84 -6.20 -13.91 -5.55
N ASP A 85 -5.28 -14.38 -4.71
CA ASP A 85 -5.22 -15.76 -4.26
C ASP A 85 -6.13 -15.91 -3.05
N THR A 86 -7.25 -16.63 -3.22
CA THR A 86 -8.25 -16.82 -2.16
C THR A 86 -7.77 -17.70 -1.03
N SER A 87 -6.77 -18.55 -1.27
CA SER A 87 -6.26 -19.48 -0.25
C SER A 87 -5.27 -18.77 0.67
N LEU A 88 -4.43 -17.91 0.09
CA LEU A 88 -3.45 -17.13 0.85
C LEU A 88 -4.00 -15.78 1.32
N HIS A 89 -5.14 -15.35 0.77
CA HIS A 89 -5.73 -14.02 0.96
C HIS A 89 -4.73 -12.89 0.61
N LYS A 90 -3.95 -13.10 -0.45
CA LYS A 90 -2.97 -12.14 -0.95
C LYS A 90 -3.25 -11.79 -2.41
N ASN A 91 -2.90 -10.58 -2.80
CA ASN A 91 -2.88 -10.20 -4.21
C ASN A 91 -1.60 -10.69 -4.87
N TYR A 92 -1.64 -10.95 -6.17
CA TYR A 92 -0.46 -11.31 -6.94
C TYR A 92 -0.55 -10.79 -8.37
N LEU A 93 0.61 -10.60 -8.99
CA LEU A 93 0.75 -10.43 -10.43
C LEU A 93 1.12 -11.77 -11.05
N LEU A 94 0.53 -12.08 -12.19
CA LEU A 94 0.96 -13.21 -13.01
C LEU A 94 2.05 -12.73 -13.97
N PHE A 95 3.29 -13.14 -13.74
CA PHE A 95 4.41 -12.98 -14.65
C PHE A 95 4.48 -14.19 -15.59
N VAL A 96 4.62 -13.90 -16.89
CA VAL A 96 4.70 -14.94 -17.94
C VAL A 96 6.02 -14.80 -18.66
N ASP A 97 6.95 -15.71 -18.39
CA ASP A 97 8.25 -15.76 -19.05
C ASP A 97 8.08 -16.28 -20.48
N LYS A 98 8.18 -15.38 -21.46
CA LYS A 98 8.01 -15.74 -22.87
C LYS A 98 9.23 -16.45 -23.46
N SER A 99 10.36 -16.50 -22.75
CA SER A 99 11.54 -17.25 -23.19
C SER A 99 11.36 -18.75 -23.01
N LEU A 100 10.50 -19.17 -22.07
CA LEU A 100 10.18 -20.56 -21.80
C LEU A 100 9.03 -21.07 -22.69
N PRO A 101 9.05 -22.37 -23.10
CA PRO A 101 7.97 -22.97 -23.87
C PRO A 101 6.67 -23.03 -23.07
N LYS A 102 5.52 -23.06 -23.76
CA LYS A 102 4.19 -22.99 -23.13
C LYS A 102 3.91 -24.14 -22.13
N THR A 103 4.59 -25.25 -22.29
CA THR A 103 4.49 -26.47 -21.48
C THR A 103 5.34 -26.43 -20.21
N ASP A 104 6.27 -25.49 -20.10
CA ASP A 104 7.15 -25.37 -18.93
C ASP A 104 6.35 -24.88 -17.72
N SER A 105 6.44 -25.58 -16.60
CA SER A 105 5.76 -25.23 -15.35
C SER A 105 6.25 -23.90 -14.76
N ASN A 106 7.50 -23.50 -15.05
CA ASN A 106 8.11 -22.27 -14.55
C ASN A 106 7.80 -21.04 -15.41
N ARG A 107 7.09 -21.22 -16.52
CA ARG A 107 6.69 -20.12 -17.41
C ARG A 107 5.77 -19.12 -16.73
N ASN A 108 4.88 -19.59 -15.86
CA ASN A 108 3.91 -18.77 -15.17
C ASN A 108 4.30 -18.63 -13.70
N GLN A 109 4.75 -17.46 -13.30
CA GLN A 109 5.21 -17.18 -11.95
C GLN A 109 4.26 -16.19 -11.29
N LYS A 110 3.89 -16.47 -10.04
CA LYS A 110 3.17 -15.50 -9.21
C LYS A 110 4.18 -14.60 -8.51
N ILE A 111 3.99 -13.30 -8.59
CA ILE A 111 4.74 -12.31 -7.82
C ILE A 111 3.80 -11.77 -6.75
N PHE A 112 4.19 -11.86 -5.49
CA PHE A 112 3.43 -11.37 -4.34
C PHE A 112 4.02 -10.07 -3.79
N PRO A 113 3.22 -9.22 -3.13
CA PRO A 113 3.66 -7.97 -2.52
C PRO A 113 4.89 -8.08 -1.62
N GLU A 114 4.98 -9.10 -0.77
CA GLU A 114 6.10 -9.33 0.16
C GLU A 114 7.46 -9.56 -0.55
N GLN A 115 7.42 -9.95 -1.83
CA GLN A 115 8.61 -10.13 -2.65
C GLN A 115 9.04 -8.83 -3.32
N THR A 116 8.33 -7.72 -3.08
CA THR A 116 8.49 -6.44 -3.77
C THR A 116 8.66 -5.29 -2.78
N LYS A 117 9.40 -4.26 -3.19
CA LYS A 117 9.45 -2.98 -2.47
C LYS A 117 8.31 -2.06 -2.90
N GLU A 118 8.11 -1.97 -4.22
CA GLU A 118 7.10 -1.11 -4.82
C GLU A 118 6.66 -1.64 -6.19
N ILE A 119 5.51 -1.14 -6.63
CA ILE A 119 4.96 -1.36 -7.96
C ILE A 119 4.61 0.00 -8.56
N SER A 120 4.81 0.16 -9.86
CA SER A 120 4.35 1.35 -10.56
C SER A 120 3.83 1.01 -11.95
N ARG A 121 2.95 1.85 -12.48
CA ARG A 121 2.57 1.82 -13.90
C ARG A 121 2.71 3.22 -14.49
N ASN A 122 3.09 3.30 -15.75
CA ASN A 122 3.04 4.56 -16.47
C ASN A 122 1.57 4.88 -16.79
N VAL A 123 1.11 6.03 -16.31
CA VAL A 123 -0.14 6.64 -16.74
C VAL A 123 0.20 7.61 -17.85
N ALA A 124 0.16 7.12 -19.08
CA ALA A 124 0.06 8.04 -20.19
C ALA A 124 -1.21 8.87 -19.97
N LEU A 125 -1.10 10.20 -20.06
CA LEU A 125 -2.28 11.05 -20.11
C LEU A 125 -3.16 10.51 -21.24
N ILE A 126 -4.34 9.99 -20.91
CA ILE A 126 -5.39 9.71 -21.89
C ILE A 126 -5.88 11.09 -22.34
N SER A 127 -5.03 11.78 -23.09
CA SER A 127 -5.33 13.09 -23.61
C SER A 127 -6.13 12.85 -24.87
N GLY A 128 -7.45 12.75 -24.69
CA GLY A 128 -8.37 12.88 -25.80
C GLY A 128 -8.04 14.17 -26.53
N ASN A 129 -7.49 14.05 -27.73
CA ASN A 129 -7.27 15.13 -28.70
C ASN A 129 -6.12 16.13 -28.45
N ILE A 130 -5.03 15.80 -27.75
CA ILE A 130 -3.79 16.57 -27.91
C ILE A 130 -3.07 16.08 -29.17
N LYS A 131 -3.07 16.93 -30.21
CA LYS A 131 -2.28 16.71 -31.43
C LYS A 131 -0.82 16.50 -31.03
N LYS A 132 -0.24 15.39 -31.48
CA LYS A 132 1.06 14.79 -31.12
C LYS A 132 2.33 15.67 -31.27
N ALA A 133 2.23 16.98 -31.49
CA ALA A 133 3.38 17.74 -31.96
C ALA A 133 4.34 18.25 -30.87
N ASP A 134 3.92 18.89 -29.77
CA ASP A 134 4.87 19.86 -29.17
C ASP A 134 5.39 19.66 -27.75
N PHE A 135 4.95 18.70 -26.93
CA PHE A 135 5.61 18.49 -25.63
C PHE A 135 5.64 17.02 -25.21
N ALA A 136 6.84 16.44 -25.17
CA ALA A 136 7.12 15.18 -24.48
C ALA A 136 6.83 15.38 -22.99
N THR A 137 5.57 15.17 -22.59
CA THR A 137 5.19 15.26 -21.19
C THR A 137 5.92 14.14 -20.45
N PRO A 138 6.62 14.44 -19.35
CA PRO A 138 7.35 13.41 -18.61
C PRO A 138 6.38 12.30 -18.17
N PRO A 139 6.83 11.03 -18.17
CA PRO A 139 6.01 9.91 -17.77
C PRO A 139 5.48 10.13 -16.34
N ARG A 140 4.16 10.05 -16.18
CA ARG A 140 3.51 10.13 -14.88
C ARG A 140 3.33 8.71 -14.36
N TYR A 141 4.07 8.35 -13.33
CA TYR A 141 3.96 7.03 -12.72
C TYR A 141 2.91 7.01 -11.62
N TYR A 142 1.99 6.05 -11.70
CA TYR A 142 1.08 5.73 -10.60
C TYR A 142 1.69 4.62 -9.76
N ARG A 143 2.09 4.97 -8.54
CA ARG A 143 2.86 4.09 -7.64
C ARG A 143 1.95 3.43 -6.60
N GLY A 144 2.23 2.17 -6.33
CA GLY A 144 1.63 1.38 -5.27
C GLY A 144 2.69 0.95 -4.25
N ILE A 145 2.32 0.98 -2.97
CA ILE A 145 3.18 0.60 -1.85
C ILE A 145 2.95 -0.87 -1.55
N ALA A 146 4.00 -1.68 -1.50
CA ALA A 146 3.87 -3.08 -1.09
C ALA A 146 3.60 -3.17 0.42
N LYS A 147 2.61 -4.00 0.79
CA LYS A 147 2.29 -4.43 2.16
C LYS A 147 2.10 -5.95 2.18
N ASP A 148 1.85 -6.53 3.33
CA ASP A 148 1.92 -7.99 3.53
C ASP A 148 0.96 -8.78 2.63
N SER A 149 -0.23 -8.21 2.34
CA SER A 149 -1.28 -8.88 1.57
C SER A 149 -1.60 -8.25 0.22
N CYS A 150 -1.25 -6.98 -0.02
CA CYS A 150 -1.58 -6.30 -1.27
C CYS A 150 -0.63 -5.13 -1.57
N TRP A 151 -0.66 -4.66 -2.82
CA TRP A 151 -0.12 -3.35 -3.17
C TRP A 151 -1.20 -2.29 -2.95
N MET A 152 -0.86 -1.20 -2.27
CA MET A 152 -1.78 -0.11 -1.96
C MET A 152 -1.52 1.09 -2.88
N PHE A 153 -2.49 1.42 -3.72
CA PHE A 153 -2.47 2.58 -4.63
C PHE A 153 -3.29 3.72 -4.05
N LYS A 154 -2.73 4.93 -4.02
CA LYS A 154 -3.43 6.12 -3.49
C LYS A 154 -4.46 6.62 -4.50
N VAL A 155 -5.74 6.30 -4.24
CA VAL A 155 -6.87 6.63 -5.13
C VAL A 155 -7.55 7.94 -4.78
N ILE A 156 -7.47 8.40 -3.54
CA ILE A 156 -7.95 9.72 -3.13
C ILE A 156 -6.82 10.42 -2.39
N SER A 157 -6.57 11.68 -2.74
CA SER A 157 -5.57 12.52 -2.08
C SER A 157 -6.25 13.72 -1.42
N GLY A 158 -5.76 14.14 -0.25
CA GLY A 158 -6.27 15.28 0.50
C GLY A 158 -5.91 15.19 1.98
N SER A 159 -6.75 15.76 2.85
CA SER A 159 -6.57 15.63 4.31
C SER A 159 -6.73 14.18 4.76
N ILE A 160 -7.60 13.40 4.13
CA ILE A 160 -7.65 11.94 4.22
C ILE A 160 -7.23 11.38 2.87
N ASN A 161 -6.12 10.64 2.85
CA ASN A 161 -5.73 9.81 1.72
C ASN A 161 -6.44 8.45 1.81
N ALA A 162 -6.96 7.95 0.70
CA ALA A 162 -7.54 6.60 0.61
C ALA A 162 -6.74 5.73 -0.35
N TYR A 163 -6.58 4.47 0.01
CA TYR A 163 -5.76 3.51 -0.71
C TYR A 163 -6.58 2.30 -1.16
N SER A 164 -6.45 1.93 -2.42
CA SER A 164 -7.07 0.75 -3.02
C SER A 164 -6.03 -0.34 -3.27
N PHE A 165 -6.46 -1.61 -3.26
CA PHE A 165 -5.61 -2.71 -3.68
C PHE A 165 -5.52 -2.90 -5.20
N LEU A 166 -6.32 -2.12 -5.96
CA LEU A 166 -6.25 -2.05 -7.42
C LEU A 166 -5.67 -0.71 -7.87
N SER A 167 -5.22 -0.67 -9.13
CA SER A 167 -4.38 0.42 -9.66
C SER A 167 -5.13 1.45 -10.51
N GLU A 168 -6.45 1.50 -10.41
CA GLU A 168 -7.32 2.45 -11.11
C GLU A 168 -7.15 3.85 -10.51
N GLU A 169 -7.33 4.88 -11.33
CA GLU A 169 -7.21 6.28 -10.92
C GLU A 169 -8.57 6.89 -10.59
N ASP A 170 -8.57 7.95 -9.76
CA ASP A 170 -9.77 8.75 -9.52
C ASP A 170 -10.31 9.30 -10.85
N GLY A 171 -11.63 9.26 -11.01
CA GLY A 171 -12.32 9.66 -12.23
C GLY A 171 -12.47 8.56 -13.29
N GLN A 172 -11.83 7.39 -13.12
CA GLN A 172 -12.20 6.18 -13.86
C GLN A 172 -13.39 5.47 -13.19
N MET A 173 -13.90 4.39 -13.79
CA MET A 173 -14.90 3.52 -13.15
C MET A 173 -14.25 2.80 -11.96
N PHE A 174 -14.16 3.49 -10.83
CA PHE A 174 -13.54 3.03 -9.60
C PHE A 174 -14.59 2.39 -8.69
N ASN A 175 -14.34 1.18 -8.22
CA ASN A 175 -15.22 0.51 -7.25
C ASN A 175 -14.76 0.84 -5.81
N PRO A 176 -15.57 1.52 -4.98
CA PRO A 176 -15.23 1.86 -3.60
C PRO A 176 -14.91 0.65 -2.70
N SER A 177 -15.43 -0.53 -3.01
CA SER A 177 -15.14 -1.77 -2.25
C SER A 177 -13.68 -2.22 -2.35
N THR A 178 -12.91 -1.60 -3.26
CA THR A 178 -11.48 -1.87 -3.42
C THR A 178 -10.61 -1.05 -2.46
N ILE A 179 -11.20 -0.05 -1.77
CA ILE A 179 -10.51 0.72 -0.74
C ILE A 179 -10.24 -0.18 0.47
N VAL A 180 -9.00 -0.22 0.91
CA VAL A 180 -8.54 -1.09 2.00
C VAL A 180 -7.88 -0.34 3.14
N ALA A 181 -7.34 0.85 2.87
CA ALA A 181 -6.67 1.65 3.90
C ALA A 181 -6.95 3.14 3.72
N ILE A 182 -6.85 3.87 4.84
CA ILE A 182 -6.98 5.33 4.91
C ILE A 182 -5.87 5.91 5.77
N GLN A 183 -5.54 7.17 5.54
CA GLN A 183 -4.50 7.89 6.25
C GLN A 183 -4.92 9.34 6.43
N LEU A 184 -4.88 9.84 7.66
CA LEU A 184 -5.12 11.25 7.96
C LEU A 184 -3.81 12.02 7.84
N ASN A 185 -3.76 12.99 6.93
CA ASN A 185 -2.59 13.76 6.54
C ASN A 185 -1.42 12.81 6.21
N ASP A 186 -0.25 13.06 6.80
CA ASP A 186 0.94 12.20 6.69
C ASP A 186 1.10 11.27 7.92
N GLY A 187 -0.01 10.99 8.62
CA GLY A 187 -0.05 10.10 9.77
C GLY A 187 0.08 8.62 9.42
N ALA A 188 -0.24 7.75 10.38
CA ALA A 188 -0.24 6.31 10.15
C ALA A 188 -1.30 5.90 9.12
N ILE A 189 -0.93 5.00 8.22
CA ILE A 189 -1.88 4.31 7.35
C ILE A 189 -2.59 3.27 8.20
N VAL A 190 -3.90 3.40 8.34
CA VAL A 190 -4.73 2.46 9.09
C VAL A 190 -5.72 1.76 8.17
N LYS A 191 -6.30 0.69 8.67
CA LYS A 191 -7.33 -0.07 7.96
C LYS A 191 -8.55 0.80 7.67
N PHE A 192 -9.13 0.63 6.49
CA PHE A 192 -10.40 1.23 6.15
C PHE A 192 -11.56 0.47 6.79
N ASN A 193 -12.24 1.12 7.74
CA ASN A 193 -13.51 0.71 8.32
C ASN A 193 -14.28 1.97 8.78
N GLU A 194 -15.52 1.79 9.22
CA GLU A 194 -16.39 2.90 9.60
C GLU A 194 -15.86 3.63 10.84
N GLU A 195 -15.34 2.89 11.82
CA GLU A 195 -14.85 3.41 13.10
C GLU A 195 -13.63 4.32 12.91
N ASN A 196 -12.62 3.85 12.18
CA ASN A 196 -11.42 4.61 11.88
C ASN A 196 -11.75 5.85 11.04
N LEU A 197 -12.68 5.73 10.08
CA LEU A 197 -13.09 6.88 9.27
C LEU A 197 -13.81 7.93 10.12
N LYS A 198 -14.73 7.53 10.99
CA LYS A 198 -15.40 8.44 11.95
C LYS A 198 -14.38 9.16 12.83
N GLN A 199 -13.41 8.42 13.36
CA GLN A 199 -12.34 9.00 14.18
C GLN A 199 -11.51 10.04 13.41
N MET A 200 -11.18 9.78 12.14
CA MET A 200 -10.43 10.72 11.30
C MET A 200 -11.23 11.97 10.90
N VAL A 201 -12.54 11.81 10.70
CA VAL A 201 -13.44 12.92 10.33
C VAL A 201 -13.73 13.83 11.53
N GLY A 202 -13.75 13.29 12.75
CA GLY A 202 -14.03 14.07 13.97
C GLY A 202 -15.43 14.67 13.93
N ASP A 203 -15.54 15.98 14.16
CA ASP A 203 -16.81 16.70 14.30
C ASP A 203 -17.38 17.28 12.98
N ASP A 204 -16.86 16.89 11.81
CA ASP A 204 -17.42 17.34 10.52
C ASP A 204 -18.80 16.68 10.27
N ILE A 205 -19.85 17.40 10.64
CA ILE A 205 -21.25 16.95 10.61
C ILE A 205 -21.66 16.47 9.20
N ASP A 206 -21.25 17.20 8.16
CA ASP A 206 -21.59 16.86 6.77
C ASP A 206 -21.00 15.49 6.39
N ALA A 207 -19.75 15.24 6.75
CA ALA A 207 -19.09 13.97 6.47
C ALA A 207 -19.68 12.83 7.33
N LEU A 208 -19.98 13.07 8.60
CA LEU A 208 -20.63 12.09 9.49
C LEU A 208 -22.00 11.65 8.96
N GLU A 209 -22.83 12.57 8.47
CA GLU A 209 -24.14 12.25 7.88
C GLU A 209 -23.99 11.33 6.65
N ILE A 210 -22.97 11.55 5.82
CA ILE A 210 -22.70 10.73 4.64
C ILE A 210 -22.18 9.34 5.05
N ILE A 211 -21.39 9.25 6.12
CA ILE A 211 -20.94 7.96 6.70
C ILE A 211 -22.13 7.15 7.19
N GLN A 212 -23.10 7.77 7.87
CA GLN A 212 -24.32 7.08 8.33
C GLN A 212 -25.12 6.46 7.18
N ARG A 213 -25.09 7.10 6.00
CA ARG A 213 -25.67 6.59 4.74
C ARG A 213 -24.78 5.55 4.05
N LYS A 214 -23.69 5.10 4.70
CA LYS A 214 -22.70 4.14 4.21
C LYS A 214 -22.04 4.54 2.88
N ASN A 215 -21.99 5.84 2.58
CA ASN A 215 -21.34 6.36 1.37
C ASN A 215 -19.94 6.90 1.68
N TYR A 216 -19.06 6.01 2.13
CA TYR A 216 -17.77 6.38 2.70
C TYR A 216 -16.85 7.14 1.73
N MET A 217 -16.83 6.76 0.44
CA MET A 217 -16.03 7.47 -0.55
C MET A 217 -16.46 8.94 -0.69
N ARG A 218 -17.77 9.19 -0.73
CA ARG A 218 -18.32 10.54 -0.79
C ARG A 218 -18.02 11.32 0.50
N ALA A 219 -18.05 10.65 1.65
CA ALA A 219 -17.70 11.27 2.93
C ALA A 219 -16.24 11.75 2.94
N ILE A 220 -15.29 10.90 2.52
CA ILE A 220 -13.87 11.27 2.41
C ILE A 220 -13.68 12.47 1.49
N LYS A 221 -14.28 12.44 0.29
CA LYS A 221 -14.18 13.56 -0.68
C LYS A 221 -14.80 14.85 -0.13
N LYS A 222 -15.91 14.76 0.61
CA LYS A 222 -16.59 15.90 1.23
C LYS A 222 -15.73 16.51 2.35
N PHE A 223 -15.20 15.69 3.26
CA PHE A 223 -14.28 16.14 4.32
C PHE A 223 -13.04 16.83 3.75
N ASN A 224 -12.38 16.21 2.76
CA ASN A 224 -11.20 16.81 2.12
C ASN A 224 -11.50 18.19 1.52
N ARG A 225 -12.64 18.33 0.83
CA ARG A 225 -13.09 19.61 0.26
C ARG A 225 -13.39 20.66 1.33
N ASN A 226 -14.01 20.26 2.45
CA ASN A 226 -14.30 21.18 3.56
C ASN A 226 -12.99 21.71 4.16
N ARG A 227 -12.02 20.82 4.45
CA ARG A 227 -10.68 21.21 4.96
C ARG A 227 -9.88 22.07 4.00
N GLU A 228 -9.99 21.86 2.69
CA GLU A 228 -9.35 22.73 1.70
C GLU A 228 -9.92 24.14 1.70
N LYS A 229 -11.22 24.31 1.98
CA LYS A 229 -11.85 25.64 2.08
C LYS A 229 -11.43 26.37 3.35
N GLU A 230 -11.29 25.67 4.47
CA GLU A 230 -10.83 26.27 5.74
C GLU A 230 -9.40 26.80 5.68
N LYS A 231 -8.57 26.26 4.78
CA LYS A 231 -7.18 26.70 4.58
C LYS A 231 -7.04 27.95 3.71
N LYS A 232 -8.11 28.38 3.02
CA LYS A 232 -8.11 29.55 2.13
C LYS A 232 -8.66 30.76 2.85
#